data_AF-A0A8H7G1N5-F1
#
_entry.id   AF-A0A8H7G1N5-F1
#
_cell.length_a   1.000
_cell.length_b   1.000
_cell.length_c   1.000
_cell.angle_alpha   90.00
_cell.angle_beta   90.00
_cell.angle_gamma   90.00
#
_symmetry.space_group_name_H-M   'P 1'
#
loop_
_entity.id
_entity.type
_entity.pdbx_description
1 polymer ?
#
loop_
_entity_poly.entity_id
_entity_poly.type
_entity_poly.pdbx_seq_one_letter_code
_entity_poly.pdbx_strand_id
1 'polypeptide(L)'
;MNYEAMAADVIHFFEQHSLSNISLLGHSMGGKAAMAVALNPDLPRHTLSNLIVADIAPSKGDLSPEFRSYVEAMKKIEASKVSTRKEAQAILAEYEEDPGVRAFLLTNIALPTSETPHVHFRIPVPLIGESIPHIGGFPYEPTHATWEGRTMFIKGTKSKYINSHNIPLAKEYFPNMVLEELDASHWVATAPLVHAEK
;
A
#
# COMPACT_ATOMS: atom_id res chain seq x y z
N MET A 1 -8.81 -8.27 7.69
CA MET A 1 -8.59 -6.91 7.14
C MET A 1 -8.87 -6.95 5.63
N ASN A 2 -9.76 -6.10 5.10
CA ASN A 2 -10.11 -6.03 3.66
C ASN A 2 -10.27 -4.57 3.19
N TYR A 3 -10.32 -4.34 1.88
CA TYR A 3 -10.34 -2.98 1.31
C TYR A 3 -11.66 -2.23 1.51
N GLU A 4 -12.79 -2.92 1.65
CA GLU A 4 -14.07 -2.27 1.96
C GLU A 4 -14.03 -1.65 3.35
N ALA A 5 -13.53 -2.39 4.35
CA ALA A 5 -13.35 -1.88 5.70
C ALA A 5 -12.35 -0.72 5.74
N MET A 6 -11.20 -0.85 5.05
CA MET A 6 -10.24 0.27 4.95
C MET A 6 -10.86 1.51 4.29
N ALA A 7 -11.68 1.32 3.26
CA ALA A 7 -12.35 2.43 2.59
C ALA A 7 -13.36 3.12 3.52
N ALA A 8 -14.14 2.34 4.26
CA ALA A 8 -15.07 2.85 5.25
C ALA A 8 -14.36 3.65 6.36
N ASP A 9 -13.22 3.16 6.86
CA ASP A 9 -12.42 3.87 7.87
C ASP A 9 -11.92 5.23 7.34
N VAL A 10 -11.44 5.27 6.08
CA VAL A 10 -10.97 6.51 5.45
C VAL A 10 -12.12 7.49 5.18
N ILE A 11 -13.28 7.00 4.73
CA ILE A 11 -14.47 7.84 4.53
C ILE A 11 -14.94 8.41 5.87
N HIS A 12 -14.97 7.59 6.92
CA HIS A 12 -15.31 8.04 8.26
C HIS A 12 -14.36 9.14 8.74
N PHE A 13 -13.05 9.00 8.47
CA PHE A 13 -12.08 10.05 8.77
C PHE A 13 -12.37 11.35 8.00
N PHE A 14 -12.79 11.28 6.73
CA PHE A 14 -13.18 12.47 5.98
C PHE A 14 -14.37 13.18 6.63
N GLU A 15 -15.39 12.44 7.06
CA GLU A 15 -16.57 12.98 7.73
C GLU A 15 -16.23 13.62 9.07
N GLN A 16 -15.49 12.90 9.93
CA GLN A 16 -15.04 13.38 11.24
C GLN A 16 -14.30 14.71 11.15
N HIS A 17 -13.51 14.89 10.10
CA HIS A 17 -12.72 16.09 9.87
C HIS A 17 -13.37 17.09 8.91
N SER A 18 -14.60 16.84 8.46
CA SER A 18 -15.33 17.69 7.51
C SER A 18 -14.51 18.00 6.24
N LEU A 19 -13.77 17.02 5.76
CA LEU A 19 -12.92 17.15 4.58
C LEU A 19 -13.78 17.13 3.31
N SER A 20 -13.46 18.01 2.38
CA SER A 20 -14.09 18.08 1.06
C SER A 20 -13.07 18.56 0.03
N ASN A 21 -13.32 18.27 -1.26
CA ASN A 21 -12.46 18.63 -2.37
C ASN A 21 -10.98 18.19 -2.18
N ILE A 22 -10.76 16.99 -1.65
CA ILE A 22 -9.43 16.48 -1.33
C ILE A 22 -8.76 15.77 -2.51
N SER A 23 -7.44 15.63 -2.42
CA SER A 23 -6.68 14.69 -3.24
C SER A 23 -6.24 13.53 -2.36
N LEU A 24 -6.55 12.29 -2.77
CA LEU A 24 -6.17 11.09 -2.04
C LEU A 24 -5.05 10.36 -2.79
N LEU A 25 -3.94 10.13 -2.10
CA LEU A 25 -2.82 9.36 -2.61
C LEU A 25 -2.67 8.07 -1.83
N GLY A 26 -2.54 6.95 -2.54
CA GLY A 26 -2.24 5.66 -1.94
C GLY A 26 -1.14 4.93 -2.70
N HIS A 27 -0.20 4.31 -1.98
CA HIS A 27 0.86 3.46 -2.52
C HIS A 27 0.57 1.98 -2.25
N SER A 28 0.83 1.11 -3.23
CA SER A 28 0.72 -0.35 -3.04
C SER A 28 -0.63 -0.76 -2.44
N MET A 29 -0.66 -1.47 -1.31
CA MET A 29 -1.90 -1.77 -0.57
C MET A 29 -2.74 -0.50 -0.29
N GLY A 30 -2.11 0.61 0.10
CA GLY A 30 -2.79 1.89 0.29
C GLY A 30 -3.38 2.45 -1.00
N GLY A 31 -2.80 2.15 -2.17
CA GLY A 31 -3.38 2.50 -3.46
C GLY A 31 -4.66 1.73 -3.76
N LYS A 32 -4.70 0.43 -3.42
CA LYS A 32 -5.95 -0.35 -3.49
C LYS A 32 -7.00 0.16 -2.50
N ALA A 33 -6.61 0.57 -1.30
CA ALA A 33 -7.53 1.22 -0.36
C ALA A 33 -8.07 2.55 -0.91
N ALA A 34 -7.20 3.40 -1.49
CA ALA A 34 -7.61 4.67 -2.09
C ALA A 34 -8.54 4.48 -3.30
N MET A 35 -8.26 3.50 -4.15
CA MET A 35 -9.16 3.09 -5.23
C MET A 35 -10.50 2.60 -4.68
N ALA A 36 -10.48 1.82 -3.59
CA ALA A 36 -11.70 1.36 -2.95
C ALA A 36 -12.53 2.51 -2.36
N VAL A 37 -11.89 3.53 -1.76
CA VAL A 37 -12.56 4.76 -1.32
C VAL A 37 -13.26 5.45 -2.49
N ALA A 38 -12.56 5.65 -3.61
CA ALA A 38 -13.11 6.32 -4.78
C ALA A 38 -14.32 5.58 -5.40
N LEU A 39 -14.34 4.25 -5.29
CA LEU A 39 -15.40 3.39 -5.82
C LEU A 39 -16.52 3.09 -4.81
N ASN A 40 -16.35 3.48 -3.55
CA ASN A 40 -17.31 3.17 -2.50
C ASN A 40 -18.59 4.01 -2.67
N PRO A 41 -19.79 3.39 -2.72
CA PRO A 41 -21.06 4.11 -2.89
C PRO A 41 -21.39 5.09 -1.76
N ASP A 42 -20.82 4.89 -0.56
CA ASP A 42 -21.04 5.73 0.61
C ASP A 42 -20.13 6.98 0.63
N LEU A 43 -19.17 7.10 -0.31
CA LEU A 43 -18.33 8.29 -0.41
C LEU A 43 -19.19 9.53 -0.71
N PRO A 44 -19.20 10.56 0.16
CA PRO A 44 -20.01 11.74 -0.08
C PRO A 44 -19.59 12.45 -1.37
N ARG A 45 -20.59 12.92 -2.13
CA ARG A 45 -20.35 13.64 -3.39
C ARG A 45 -19.44 14.85 -3.14
N HIS A 46 -18.53 15.10 -4.07
CA HIS A 46 -17.57 16.21 -4.02
C HIS A 46 -16.51 16.13 -2.89
N THR A 47 -16.45 15.04 -2.13
CA THR A 47 -15.38 14.83 -1.15
C THR A 47 -14.04 14.62 -1.85
N LEU A 48 -13.98 13.71 -2.82
CA LEU A 48 -12.75 13.37 -3.55
C LEU A 48 -12.70 14.08 -4.91
N SER A 49 -11.61 14.80 -5.16
CA SER A 49 -11.37 15.54 -6.41
C SER A 49 -10.29 14.92 -7.28
N ASN A 50 -9.22 14.40 -6.66
CA ASN A 50 -8.14 13.72 -7.38
C ASN A 50 -7.76 12.42 -6.67
N LEU A 51 -7.51 11.37 -7.45
CA LEU A 51 -6.97 10.11 -6.97
C LEU A 51 -5.57 9.91 -7.54
N ILE A 52 -4.60 9.58 -6.69
CA ILE A 52 -3.24 9.24 -7.10
C ILE A 52 -2.92 7.84 -6.58
N VAL A 53 -2.63 6.93 -7.49
CA VAL A 53 -2.34 5.52 -7.19
C VAL A 53 -0.88 5.24 -7.54
N ALA A 54 -0.06 5.01 -6.52
CA ALA A 54 1.35 4.75 -6.67
C ALA A 54 1.63 3.24 -6.72
N ASP A 55 2.05 2.80 -7.91
CA ASP A 55 2.63 1.51 -8.25
C ASP A 55 1.80 0.29 -7.83
N ILE A 56 0.49 0.34 -8.10
CA ILE A 56 -0.43 -0.79 -7.92
C ILE A 56 -1.60 -0.69 -8.91
N ALA A 57 -2.18 -1.82 -9.29
CA ALA A 57 -3.40 -1.91 -10.09
C ALA A 57 -4.54 -2.56 -9.27
N PRO A 58 -5.82 -2.35 -9.63
CA PRO A 58 -6.97 -2.98 -8.98
C PRO A 58 -7.13 -4.48 -9.36
N SER A 59 -6.04 -5.15 -9.72
CA SER A 59 -6.04 -6.56 -10.08
C SER A 59 -6.16 -7.46 -8.85
N LYS A 60 -6.92 -8.54 -8.99
CA LYS A 60 -7.03 -9.64 -8.01
C LYS A 60 -5.95 -10.66 -8.31
N GLY A 61 -5.28 -11.16 -7.28
CA GLY A 61 -4.29 -12.21 -7.44
C GLY A 61 -3.50 -12.47 -6.18
N ASP A 62 -2.65 -13.48 -6.23
CA ASP A 62 -1.73 -13.75 -5.15
C ASP A 62 -0.76 -12.59 -4.95
N LEU A 63 -0.52 -12.27 -3.68
CA LEU A 63 0.60 -11.40 -3.33
C LEU A 63 1.92 -12.07 -3.69
N SER A 64 2.91 -11.22 -3.95
CA SER A 64 4.24 -11.66 -4.32
C SER A 64 4.85 -12.53 -3.22
N PRO A 65 5.67 -13.54 -3.57
CA PRO A 65 6.36 -14.38 -2.59
C PRO A 65 7.18 -13.54 -1.59
N GLU A 66 7.74 -12.42 -2.03
CA GLU A 66 8.51 -11.48 -1.21
C GLU A 66 7.64 -10.85 -0.13
N PHE A 67 6.41 -10.41 -0.44
CA PHE A 67 5.51 -9.88 0.59
C PHE A 67 5.22 -10.93 1.68
N ARG A 68 4.98 -12.18 1.27
CA ARG A 68 4.76 -13.29 2.22
C ARG A 68 6.01 -13.55 3.06
N SER A 69 7.20 -13.54 2.46
CA SER A 69 8.46 -13.74 3.17
C SER A 69 8.73 -12.64 4.20
N TYR A 70 8.39 -11.38 3.90
CA TYR A 70 8.52 -10.27 4.85
C TYR A 70 7.62 -10.45 6.07
N VAL A 71 6.37 -10.86 5.88
CA VAL A 71 5.46 -11.13 7.01
C VAL A 71 6.02 -12.23 7.91
N GLU A 72 6.53 -13.31 7.33
CA GLU A 72 7.15 -14.39 8.10
C GLU A 72 8.43 -13.94 8.82
N ALA A 73 9.25 -13.10 8.19
CA ALA A 73 10.42 -12.49 8.83
C ALA A 73 10.00 -11.60 10.04
N MET A 74 8.95 -10.79 9.88
CA MET A 74 8.43 -9.95 10.95
C MET A 74 7.90 -10.78 12.13
N LYS A 75 7.16 -11.87 11.86
CA LYS A 75 6.74 -12.83 12.90
C LYS A 75 7.94 -13.47 13.60
N LYS A 76 8.97 -13.86 12.86
CA LYS A 76 10.22 -14.43 13.41
C LYS A 76 10.93 -13.43 14.33
N ILE A 77 10.98 -12.15 13.95
CA ILE A 77 11.57 -11.08 14.78
C ILE A 77 10.83 -10.96 16.12
N GLU A 78 9.49 -10.91 16.11
CA GLU A 78 8.70 -10.83 17.36
C GLU A 78 8.86 -12.09 18.22
N ALA A 79 8.83 -13.28 17.60
CA ALA A 79 9.02 -14.55 18.29
C ALA A 79 10.42 -14.71 18.90
N SER A 80 11.43 -14.09 18.29
CA SER A 80 12.83 -14.14 18.73
C SER A 80 13.12 -13.22 19.93
N LYS A 81 12.17 -12.37 20.33
CA LYS A 81 12.31 -11.49 21.51
C LYS A 81 13.58 -10.63 21.49
N VAL A 82 13.96 -10.16 20.31
CA VAL A 82 15.15 -9.32 20.13
C VAL A 82 14.98 -7.98 20.86
N SER A 83 16.10 -7.37 21.26
CA SER A 83 16.09 -6.15 22.06
C SER A 83 16.60 -4.93 21.27
N THR A 84 17.22 -5.15 20.12
CA THR A 84 17.81 -4.08 19.32
C THR A 84 17.38 -4.12 17.86
N ARG A 85 17.40 -2.94 17.22
CA ARG A 85 17.22 -2.82 15.76
C ARG A 85 18.24 -3.64 14.99
N LYS A 86 19.49 -3.74 15.50
CA LYS A 86 20.57 -4.50 14.86
C LYS A 86 20.26 -6.00 14.80
N GLU A 87 19.73 -6.57 15.87
CA GLU A 87 19.31 -7.97 15.91
C GLU A 87 18.12 -8.23 14.98
N ALA A 88 17.11 -7.35 15.01
CA ALA A 88 15.98 -7.44 14.08
C ALA A 88 16.45 -7.39 12.60
N GLN A 89 17.41 -6.52 12.29
CA GLN A 89 18.01 -6.41 10.97
C GLN A 89 18.79 -7.67 10.55
N ALA A 90 19.47 -8.34 11.48
CA ALA A 90 20.18 -9.58 11.20
C ALA A 90 19.23 -10.70 10.81
N ILE A 91 18.07 -10.82 11.47
CA ILE A 91 17.02 -11.78 11.10
C ILE A 91 16.45 -11.42 9.73
N LEU A 92 16.14 -10.15 9.48
CA LEU A 92 15.54 -9.72 8.22
C LEU A 92 16.48 -9.90 7.02
N ALA A 93 17.80 -9.87 7.25
CA ALA A 93 18.81 -10.13 6.21
C ALA A 93 18.80 -11.57 5.66
N GLU A 94 18.15 -12.51 6.36
CA GLU A 94 17.91 -13.87 5.83
C GLU A 94 16.79 -13.90 4.76
N TYR A 95 15.98 -12.84 4.64
CA TYR A 95 14.77 -12.81 3.80
C TYR A 95 14.80 -11.74 2.70
N GLU A 96 15.57 -10.67 2.90
CA GLU A 96 15.70 -9.54 1.97
C GLU A 96 17.17 -9.16 1.87
N GLU A 97 17.69 -9.03 0.66
CA GLU A 97 19.09 -8.71 0.38
C GLU A 97 19.35 -7.19 0.37
N ASP A 98 18.36 -6.39 -0.05
CA ASP A 98 18.45 -4.95 -0.19
C ASP A 98 18.44 -4.25 1.21
N PRO A 99 19.52 -3.55 1.58
CA PRO A 99 19.61 -2.86 2.87
C PRO A 99 18.59 -1.73 3.04
N GLY A 100 18.20 -1.06 1.96
CA GLY A 100 17.19 -0.02 1.95
C GLY A 100 15.80 -0.56 2.23
N VAL A 101 15.42 -1.69 1.61
CA VAL A 101 14.14 -2.36 1.91
C VAL A 101 14.10 -2.85 3.36
N ARG A 102 15.18 -3.46 3.86
CA ARG A 102 15.28 -3.85 5.28
C ARG A 102 15.11 -2.66 6.22
N ALA A 103 15.81 -1.55 5.94
CA ALA A 103 15.69 -0.34 6.74
C ALA A 103 14.26 0.21 6.73
N PHE A 104 13.61 0.23 5.56
CA PHE A 104 12.22 0.62 5.39
C PHE A 104 11.26 -0.24 6.24
N LEU A 105 11.33 -1.57 6.13
CA LEU A 105 10.47 -2.48 6.91
C LEU A 105 10.65 -2.28 8.42
N LEU A 106 11.88 -2.02 8.87
CA LEU A 106 12.18 -1.77 10.27
C LEU A 106 11.81 -0.36 10.75
N THR A 107 11.33 0.55 9.90
CA THR A 107 10.80 1.85 10.38
C THR A 107 9.60 1.66 11.31
N ASN A 108 8.87 0.56 11.15
CA ASN A 108 7.66 0.28 11.89
C ASN A 108 7.90 -0.38 13.26
N ILE A 109 9.13 -0.76 13.61
CA ILE A 109 9.40 -1.35 14.93
C ILE A 109 9.28 -0.30 16.05
N ALA A 110 8.76 -0.74 17.19
CA ALA A 110 8.94 -0.11 18.48
C ALA A 110 10.09 -0.80 19.22
N LEU A 111 11.00 -0.01 19.79
CA LEU A 111 12.11 -0.53 20.59
C LEU A 111 11.63 -0.88 22.00
N PRO A 112 12.36 -1.74 22.73
CA PRO A 112 11.99 -2.12 24.09
C PRO A 112 11.79 -0.92 25.01
N THR A 113 10.80 -1.05 25.89
CA THR A 113 10.51 -0.15 27.00
C THR A 113 10.38 -0.97 28.29
N SER A 114 10.18 -0.32 29.43
CA SER A 114 9.87 -1.02 30.68
C SER A 114 8.57 -1.83 30.61
N GLU A 115 7.61 -1.41 29.79
CA GLU A 115 6.30 -2.06 29.61
C GLU A 115 6.35 -3.15 28.53
N THR A 116 7.21 -2.99 27.53
CA THR A 116 7.39 -3.92 26.41
C THR A 116 8.86 -4.31 26.30
N PRO A 117 9.30 -5.43 26.89
CA PRO A 117 10.73 -5.73 27.07
C PRO A 117 11.46 -6.12 25.77
N HIS A 118 10.73 -6.27 24.65
CA HIS A 118 11.27 -6.70 23.37
C HIS A 118 10.78 -5.81 22.23
N VAL A 119 11.54 -5.84 21.14
CA VAL A 119 11.13 -5.23 19.87
C VAL A 119 9.83 -5.87 19.40
N HIS A 120 8.89 -5.04 18.97
CA HIS A 120 7.65 -5.46 18.33
C HIS A 120 7.31 -4.50 17.19
N PHE A 121 6.46 -4.92 16.27
CA PHE A 121 5.97 -4.04 15.21
C PHE A 121 4.77 -3.23 15.71
N ARG A 122 4.68 -1.96 15.29
CA ARG A 122 3.50 -1.11 15.60
C ARG A 122 2.25 -1.57 14.87
N ILE A 123 2.42 -2.32 13.78
CA ILE A 123 1.35 -2.94 13.02
C ILE A 123 1.04 -4.35 13.53
N PRO A 124 -0.21 -4.82 13.43
CA PRO A 124 -0.60 -6.16 13.85
C PRO A 124 -0.14 -7.22 12.82
N VAL A 125 1.14 -7.62 12.88
CA VAL A 125 1.75 -8.57 11.94
C VAL A 125 0.97 -9.89 11.81
N PRO A 126 0.46 -10.52 12.90
CA PRO A 126 -0.34 -11.74 12.77
C PRO A 126 -1.60 -11.54 11.91
N LEU A 127 -2.34 -10.46 12.16
CA LEU A 127 -3.56 -10.13 11.41
C LEU A 127 -3.27 -9.84 9.93
N ILE A 128 -2.15 -9.18 9.64
CA ILE A 128 -1.70 -8.94 8.26
C ILE A 128 -1.44 -10.28 7.57
N GLY A 129 -0.74 -11.20 8.25
CA GLY A 129 -0.48 -12.54 7.73
C GLY A 129 -1.74 -13.34 7.41
N GLU A 130 -2.73 -13.31 8.30
CA GLU A 130 -4.03 -13.94 8.09
C GLU A 130 -4.83 -13.26 6.95
N SER A 131 -4.60 -11.97 6.72
CA SER A 131 -5.31 -11.19 5.71
C SER A 131 -4.67 -11.18 4.33
N ILE A 132 -3.53 -11.89 4.13
CA ILE A 132 -2.81 -11.94 2.84
C ILE A 132 -3.74 -12.23 1.64
N PRO A 133 -4.66 -13.22 1.69
CA PRO A 133 -5.59 -13.47 0.57
C PRO A 133 -6.47 -12.26 0.25
N HIS A 134 -6.94 -11.54 1.27
CA HIS A 134 -7.77 -10.34 1.10
C HIS A 134 -6.98 -9.15 0.56
N ILE A 135 -5.72 -8.99 0.98
CA ILE A 135 -4.82 -7.93 0.49
C ILE A 135 -4.49 -8.14 -1.01
N GLY A 136 -4.34 -9.40 -1.43
CA GLY A 136 -4.19 -9.76 -2.85
C GLY A 136 -5.44 -9.49 -3.69
N GLY A 137 -6.62 -9.47 -3.06
CA GLY A 137 -7.90 -9.21 -3.70
C GLY A 137 -8.17 -7.75 -4.08
N PHE A 138 -9.37 -7.52 -4.57
CA PHE A 138 -9.99 -6.20 -4.78
C PHE A 138 -11.52 -6.39 -4.71
N PRO A 139 -12.27 -5.53 -4.00
CA PRO A 139 -13.65 -5.85 -3.63
C PRO A 139 -14.68 -5.53 -4.72
N TYR A 140 -14.33 -4.67 -5.68
CA TYR A 140 -15.25 -4.21 -6.71
C TYR A 140 -15.08 -4.97 -8.02
N GLU A 141 -16.07 -4.85 -8.90
CA GLU A 141 -16.01 -5.26 -10.30
C GLU A 141 -16.32 -4.03 -11.18
N PRO A 142 -15.63 -3.82 -12.32
CA PRO A 142 -15.82 -2.60 -13.12
C PRO A 142 -17.25 -2.43 -13.64
N THR A 143 -17.98 -3.53 -13.83
CA THR A 143 -19.38 -3.52 -14.27
C THR A 143 -20.33 -2.85 -13.29
N HIS A 144 -19.94 -2.70 -12.03
CA HIS A 144 -20.80 -2.16 -10.96
C HIS A 144 -20.21 -0.92 -10.28
N ALA A 145 -18.93 -0.62 -10.49
CA ALA A 145 -18.26 0.50 -9.85
C ALA A 145 -17.24 1.13 -10.80
N THR A 146 -17.45 2.41 -11.11
CA THR A 146 -16.51 3.25 -11.86
C THR A 146 -16.41 4.62 -11.20
N TRP A 147 -15.25 5.26 -11.32
CA TRP A 147 -15.04 6.61 -10.82
C TRP A 147 -14.43 7.48 -11.93
N GLU A 148 -15.19 8.49 -12.35
CA GLU A 148 -14.82 9.39 -13.45
C GLU A 148 -13.98 10.59 -12.99
N GLY A 149 -13.54 10.62 -11.72
CA GLY A 149 -12.68 11.70 -11.25
C GLY A 149 -11.27 11.65 -11.86
N ARG A 150 -10.53 12.75 -11.70
CA ARG A 150 -9.14 12.83 -12.19
C ARG A 150 -8.29 11.82 -11.46
N THR A 151 -7.74 10.86 -12.21
CA THR A 151 -6.95 9.77 -11.65
C THR A 151 -5.56 9.77 -12.26
N MET A 152 -4.52 9.65 -11.43
CA MET A 152 -3.15 9.43 -11.88
C MET A 152 -2.65 8.12 -11.31
N PHE A 153 -2.18 7.24 -12.19
CA PHE A 153 -1.39 6.08 -11.81
C PHE A 153 0.08 6.41 -12.02
N ILE A 154 0.91 6.15 -11.01
CA ILE A 154 2.36 6.28 -11.08
C ILE A 154 2.94 4.89 -11.11
N LYS A 155 3.66 4.53 -12.16
CA LYS A 155 4.31 3.22 -12.33
C LYS A 155 5.83 3.35 -12.15
N GLY A 156 6.41 2.51 -11.30
CA GLY A 156 7.85 2.28 -11.30
C GLY A 156 8.25 1.46 -12.53
N THR A 157 9.19 1.94 -13.34
CA THR A 157 9.66 1.23 -14.55
C THR A 157 10.33 -0.10 -14.20
N LYS A 158 10.95 -0.21 -13.02
CA LYS A 158 11.58 -1.43 -12.49
C LYS A 158 10.59 -2.31 -11.71
N SER A 159 9.32 -1.91 -11.62
CA SER A 159 8.26 -2.61 -10.90
C SER A 159 7.33 -3.40 -11.83
N LYS A 160 6.83 -4.53 -11.33
CA LYS A 160 5.90 -5.43 -12.03
C LYS A 160 4.42 -5.21 -11.66
N TYR A 161 4.14 -4.37 -10.66
CA TYR A 161 2.79 -4.22 -10.10
C TYR A 161 1.79 -3.55 -11.06
N ILE A 162 2.24 -2.62 -11.90
CA ILE A 162 1.48 -2.10 -13.04
C ILE A 162 2.13 -2.61 -14.31
N ASN A 163 1.36 -3.24 -15.21
CA ASN A 163 1.86 -3.82 -16.45
C ASN A 163 0.78 -3.83 -17.55
N SER A 164 1.16 -4.21 -18.77
CA SER A 164 0.28 -4.17 -19.94
C SER A 164 -1.02 -4.96 -19.79
N HIS A 165 -1.07 -5.97 -18.89
CA HIS A 165 -2.26 -6.79 -18.68
C HIS A 165 -3.26 -6.16 -17.72
N ASN A 166 -2.80 -5.37 -16.73
CA ASN A 166 -3.67 -4.79 -15.71
C ASN A 166 -4.00 -3.30 -15.95
N ILE A 167 -3.29 -2.62 -16.85
CA ILE A 167 -3.63 -1.27 -17.30
C ILE A 167 -5.04 -1.20 -17.91
N PRO A 168 -5.49 -2.13 -18.79
CA PRO A 168 -6.85 -2.11 -19.30
C PRO A 168 -7.90 -2.18 -18.18
N LEU A 169 -7.70 -3.07 -17.21
CA LEU A 169 -8.58 -3.20 -16.04
C LEU A 169 -8.64 -1.90 -15.23
N ALA A 170 -7.50 -1.25 -14.99
CA ALA A 170 -7.48 0.04 -14.29
C ALA A 170 -8.29 1.11 -15.04
N LYS A 171 -8.25 1.14 -16.37
CA LYS A 171 -9.05 2.06 -17.20
C LYS A 171 -10.55 1.78 -17.14
N GLU A 172 -10.96 0.52 -16.95
CA GLU A 172 -12.38 0.18 -16.78
C GLU A 172 -12.95 0.78 -15.48
N TYR A 173 -12.19 0.74 -14.38
CA TYR A 173 -12.60 1.39 -13.13
C TYR A 173 -12.44 2.93 -13.17
N PHE A 174 -11.38 3.42 -13.81
CA PHE A 174 -10.95 4.82 -13.78
C PHE A 174 -10.76 5.36 -15.21
N PRO A 175 -11.83 5.63 -15.96
CA PRO A 175 -11.75 5.98 -17.38
C PRO A 175 -10.96 7.27 -17.67
N ASN A 176 -10.91 8.20 -16.70
CA ASN A 176 -10.14 9.45 -16.79
C ASN A 176 -8.71 9.32 -16.23
N MET A 177 -8.18 8.10 -16.14
CA MET A 177 -6.82 7.90 -15.65
C MET A 177 -5.74 8.35 -16.64
N VAL A 178 -4.68 8.94 -16.09
CA VAL A 178 -3.37 9.12 -16.75
C VAL A 178 -2.37 8.17 -16.09
N LEU A 179 -1.45 7.62 -16.89
CA LEU A 179 -0.36 6.79 -16.41
C LEU A 179 0.96 7.55 -16.60
N GLU A 180 1.67 7.78 -15.50
CA GLU A 180 3.00 8.37 -15.47
C GLU A 180 4.02 7.32 -15.03
N GLU A 181 5.21 7.33 -15.63
CA GLU A 181 6.29 6.39 -15.30
C GLU A 181 7.46 7.10 -14.63
N LEU A 182 8.02 6.46 -13.60
CA LEU A 182 9.21 6.92 -12.89
C LEU A 182 10.30 5.85 -12.94
N ASP A 183 11.57 6.26 -13.08
CA ASP A 183 12.72 5.35 -13.02
C ASP A 183 12.98 4.82 -11.59
N ALA A 184 12.05 4.01 -11.10
CA ALA A 184 11.96 3.58 -9.72
C ALA A 184 11.60 2.11 -9.62
N SER A 185 11.95 1.50 -8.49
CA SER A 185 11.41 0.20 -8.07
C SER A 185 9.96 0.37 -7.58
N HIS A 186 9.42 -0.62 -6.86
CA HIS A 186 8.09 -0.52 -6.25
C HIS A 186 7.97 0.66 -5.27
N TRP A 187 9.08 1.05 -4.64
CA TRP A 187 9.13 2.13 -3.66
C TRP A 187 9.30 3.48 -4.36
N VAL A 188 8.30 3.89 -5.16
CA VAL A 188 8.39 5.09 -5.99
C VAL A 188 8.65 6.39 -5.20
N ALA A 189 8.26 6.44 -3.92
CA ALA A 189 8.50 7.58 -3.04
C ALA A 189 9.96 7.74 -2.60
N THR A 190 10.80 6.71 -2.76
CA THR A 190 12.23 6.78 -2.45
C THR A 190 13.09 7.05 -3.68
N ALA A 191 12.48 7.17 -4.86
CA ALA A 191 13.18 7.54 -6.07
C ALA A 191 13.73 8.98 -5.95
N PRO A 192 14.98 9.24 -6.38
CA PRO A 192 15.48 10.60 -6.50
C PRO A 192 14.54 11.40 -7.42
N LEU A 193 14.27 12.66 -7.09
CA LEU A 193 13.53 13.55 -7.99
C LEU A 193 14.37 13.78 -9.25
N VAL A 194 14.08 13.06 -10.33
CA VAL A 194 14.78 13.23 -11.62
C VAL A 194 14.19 14.39 -12.46
N HIS A 195 13.05 14.96 -12.03
CA HIS A 195 12.31 15.98 -12.79
C HIS A 195 11.93 17.23 -12.00
N ALA A 196 12.87 17.73 -11.18
CA ALA A 196 12.79 19.11 -10.67
C ALA A 196 13.63 20.06 -11.54
N GLU A 197 13.47 20.03 -12.87
CA GLU A 197 13.96 21.05 -13.81
C GLU A 197 13.61 20.64 -15.25
N LYS A 198 12.45 21.10 -15.76
CA LYS A 198 12.24 21.52 -17.15
C LYS A 198 11.06 22.48 -17.21
#